data_AF-A0A8T3TU66-F1
#
_entry.id   AF-A0A8T3TU66-F1
#
_cell.length_a   1.000
_cell.length_b   1.000
_cell.length_c   1.000
_cell.angle_alpha   90.00
_cell.angle_beta   90.00
_cell.angle_gamma   90.00
#
_symmetry.space_group_name_H-M   'P 1'
#
loop_
_entity.id
_entity.type
_entity.pdbx_description
1 polymer ?
#
loop_
_entity_poly.entity_id
_entity_poly.type
_entity_poly.pdbx_seq_one_letter_code
_entity_poly.pdbx_strand_id
1 'polypeptide(L)'
;MRSLGSRVLIGLGILAAAVMTIGYAFIFSDIADPPGGDRGALEVPPAGEARAARLDDGTPVYVVNVDDSVGVIDARGRGAPGELAGMVAWCRDTRTFVDLTEQTLYAADGALIDGDAGGGLSVLASRLDEEAQRVIVGAGAGYAGATARAFASARCLAPSWITHEAEAEEVFDPSVAADQEPPGWIWVEGSLVVVDGTVRLCDGSASACGTSAEVRGIDPASLQAFPDGRVEGQFIGRVRDGALEGLMFVPDIGDPS
;
A
#
# COMPACT_ATOMS: atom_id res chain seq x y z
N MET A 1 -61.72 5.02 -7.94
CA MET A 1 -60.82 4.12 -7.17
C MET A 1 -59.40 4.16 -7.73
N ARG A 2 -58.78 5.34 -7.72
CA ARG A 2 -57.39 5.58 -8.17
C ARG A 2 -56.83 6.68 -7.28
N SER A 3 -56.04 6.34 -6.26
CA SER A 3 -55.05 7.25 -5.63
C SER A 3 -54.32 6.69 -4.39
N LEU A 4 -54.44 5.40 -4.03
CA LEU A 4 -53.78 4.87 -2.82
C LEU A 4 -52.47 4.10 -3.08
N GLY A 5 -52.16 3.71 -4.32
CA GLY A 5 -50.98 2.89 -4.62
C GLY A 5 -49.66 3.65 -4.81
N SER A 6 -49.68 4.98 -4.98
CA SER A 6 -48.48 5.75 -5.38
C SER A 6 -47.69 6.35 -4.20
N ARG A 7 -48.23 6.34 -2.98
CA ARG A 7 -47.55 6.92 -1.81
C ARG A 7 -46.73 5.93 -0.99
N VAL A 8 -46.90 4.62 -1.25
CA VAL A 8 -46.15 3.57 -0.54
C VAL A 8 -44.78 3.32 -1.17
N LEU A 9 -44.63 3.54 -2.48
CA LEU A 9 -43.36 3.30 -3.19
C LEU A 9 -42.31 4.40 -3.01
N ILE A 10 -42.71 5.62 -2.66
CA ILE A 10 -41.77 6.72 -2.37
C ILE A 10 -41.19 6.60 -0.94
N GLY A 11 -41.93 5.98 -0.01
CA GLY A 11 -41.47 5.74 1.36
C GLY A 11 -40.39 4.66 1.48
N LEU A 12 -40.34 3.69 0.55
CA LEU A 12 -39.37 2.59 0.62
C LEU A 12 -38.00 2.94 0.02
N GLY A 13 -37.95 3.87 -0.95
CA GLY A 13 -36.69 4.30 -1.58
C GLY A 13 -35.79 5.12 -0.64
N ILE A 14 -36.39 5.89 0.29
CA ILE A 14 -35.65 6.73 1.23
C ILE A 14 -35.02 5.89 2.36
N LEU A 15 -35.62 4.76 2.73
CA LEU A 15 -35.05 3.89 3.77
C LEU A 15 -33.83 3.11 3.27
N ALA A 16 -33.80 2.69 2.00
CA ALA A 16 -32.65 1.99 1.42
C ALA A 16 -31.43 2.89 1.22
N ALA A 17 -31.64 4.18 0.89
CA ALA A 17 -30.56 5.15 0.76
C ALA A 17 -29.96 5.56 2.13
N ALA A 18 -30.78 5.64 3.18
CA ALA A 18 -30.31 5.93 4.53
C ALA A 18 -29.52 4.75 5.15
N VAL A 19 -29.88 3.50 4.84
CA VAL A 19 -29.15 2.33 5.35
C VAL A 19 -27.81 2.13 4.62
N MET A 20 -27.67 2.52 3.35
CA MET A 20 -26.37 2.47 2.65
C MET A 20 -25.41 3.61 3.00
N THR A 21 -25.90 4.78 3.41
CA THR A 21 -25.02 5.86 3.89
C THR A 21 -24.48 5.59 5.30
N ILE A 22 -25.26 4.90 6.14
CA ILE A 22 -24.81 4.45 7.46
C ILE A 22 -23.70 3.37 7.36
N GLY A 23 -23.62 2.62 6.25
CA GLY A 23 -22.52 1.68 6.03
C GLY A 23 -21.14 2.32 5.84
N TYR A 24 -21.07 3.60 5.48
CA TYR A 24 -19.81 4.30 5.22
C TYR A 24 -19.32 5.19 6.37
N ALA A 25 -20.22 5.66 7.24
CA ALA A 25 -19.86 6.59 8.32
C ALA A 25 -19.26 5.91 9.56
N PHE A 26 -19.41 4.59 9.72
CA PHE A 26 -19.02 3.89 10.95
C PHE A 26 -17.66 3.17 10.90
N ILE A 27 -16.85 3.36 9.84
CA ILE A 27 -15.47 2.85 9.83
C ILE A 27 -14.49 3.84 10.51
N PHE A 28 -14.87 5.11 10.72
CA PHE A 28 -13.89 6.15 11.08
C PHE A 28 -14.02 6.79 12.47
N SER A 29 -15.05 6.54 13.28
CA SER A 29 -15.28 7.41 14.46
C SER A 29 -15.65 6.78 15.80
N ASP A 30 -15.65 5.47 16.01
CA ASP A 30 -15.86 4.89 17.35
C ASP A 30 -15.23 3.49 17.49
N ILE A 31 -13.91 3.40 17.36
CA ILE A 31 -13.18 2.13 17.51
C ILE A 31 -12.52 2.10 18.89
N ALA A 32 -13.09 1.26 19.77
CA ALA A 32 -12.44 0.74 20.98
C ALA A 32 -11.00 0.31 20.67
N ASP A 33 -10.07 0.49 21.63
CA ASP A 33 -8.64 0.18 21.47
C ASP A 33 -8.40 -1.02 20.54
N PRO A 34 -7.60 -0.86 19.47
CA PRO A 34 -7.41 -1.91 18.49
C PRO A 34 -6.90 -3.17 19.20
N PRO A 35 -7.60 -4.32 19.08
CA PRO A 35 -7.12 -5.56 19.67
C PRO A 35 -5.80 -5.93 18.99
N GLY A 36 -4.71 -5.95 19.77
CA GLY A 36 -3.36 -6.27 19.26
C GLY A 36 -2.27 -5.27 19.61
N GLY A 37 -2.60 -4.16 20.28
CA GLY A 37 -1.63 -3.14 20.69
C GLY A 37 -1.30 -2.14 19.58
N ASP A 38 -0.72 -1.00 19.98
CA ASP A 38 -0.32 0.08 19.09
C ASP A 38 0.93 -0.32 18.29
N ARG A 39 0.92 -0.10 16.97
CA ARG A 39 2.04 -0.35 16.04
C ARG A 39 2.86 0.91 15.74
N GLY A 40 2.42 2.06 16.23
CA GLY A 40 3.09 3.34 16.06
C GLY A 40 2.12 4.52 16.14
N ALA A 41 2.71 5.70 16.30
CA ALA A 41 2.00 6.98 16.26
C ALA A 41 2.62 7.86 15.17
N LEU A 42 1.82 8.30 14.20
CA LEU A 42 2.29 9.03 13.03
C LEU A 42 1.72 10.45 13.04
N GLU A 43 2.48 11.40 12.52
CA GLU A 43 2.00 12.78 12.34
C GLU A 43 0.94 12.86 11.24
N VAL A 44 -0.13 13.59 11.50
CA VAL A 44 -1.19 13.83 10.51
C VAL A 44 -0.74 14.96 9.57
N PRO A 45 -0.72 14.76 8.25
CA PRO A 45 -0.39 15.82 7.30
C PRO A 45 -1.50 16.88 7.25
N PRO A 46 -1.24 18.06 6.67
CA PRO A 46 -2.28 19.07 6.42
C PRO A 46 -3.48 18.51 5.64
N ALA A 47 -4.64 19.12 5.82
CA ALA A 47 -5.84 18.74 5.08
C ALA A 47 -5.65 18.89 3.55
N GLY A 48 -6.02 17.85 2.82
CA GLY A 48 -5.82 17.72 1.37
C GLY A 48 -4.49 17.06 0.97
N GLU A 49 -3.67 16.60 1.92
CA GLU A 49 -2.34 16.03 1.67
C GLU A 49 -2.21 14.58 2.13
N ALA A 50 -1.13 13.93 1.68
CA ALA A 50 -0.68 12.65 2.19
C ALA A 50 0.81 12.73 2.52
N ARG A 51 1.28 11.83 3.40
CA ARG A 51 2.67 11.72 3.80
C ARG A 51 3.10 10.26 3.85
N ALA A 52 4.23 9.96 3.22
CA ALA A 52 4.93 8.68 3.41
C ALA A 52 5.55 8.61 4.81
N ALA A 53 5.33 7.50 5.52
CA ALA A 53 5.83 7.26 6.87
C ALA A 53 6.15 5.78 7.11
N ARG A 54 6.82 5.46 8.22
CA ARG A 54 7.11 4.07 8.60
C ARG A 54 6.56 3.82 10.00
N LEU A 55 5.98 2.63 10.20
CA LEU A 55 5.59 2.14 11.52
C LEU A 55 6.83 1.71 12.33
N ASP A 56 6.65 1.39 13.61
CA ASP A 56 7.77 1.02 14.50
C ASP A 56 8.48 -0.28 14.05
N ASP A 57 7.80 -1.14 13.32
CA ASP A 57 8.36 -2.36 12.70
C ASP A 57 8.94 -2.11 11.30
N GLY A 58 8.99 -0.85 10.86
CA GLY A 58 9.47 -0.43 9.54
C GLY A 58 8.41 -0.49 8.43
N THR A 59 7.19 -0.98 8.68
CA THR A 59 6.17 -1.12 7.62
C THR A 59 5.94 0.23 6.93
N PRO A 60 6.10 0.32 5.59
CA PRO A 60 5.85 1.56 4.87
C PRO A 60 4.34 1.81 4.74
N VAL A 61 3.91 3.01 5.11
CA VAL A 61 2.51 3.43 5.07
C VAL A 61 2.39 4.88 4.60
N TYR A 62 1.22 5.23 4.07
CA TYR A 62 0.82 6.61 3.86
C TYR A 62 -0.19 7.04 4.90
N VAL A 63 0.04 8.18 5.54
CA VAL A 63 -1.00 8.89 6.28
C VAL A 63 -1.66 9.87 5.32
N VAL A 64 -2.97 9.76 5.15
CA VAL A 64 -3.75 10.57 4.21
C VAL A 64 -4.75 11.41 5.00
N ASN A 65 -4.80 12.71 4.74
CA ASN A 65 -5.78 13.62 5.32
C ASN A 65 -6.55 14.30 4.19
N VAL A 66 -7.71 13.75 3.82
CA VAL A 66 -8.52 14.25 2.70
C VAL A 66 -10.01 14.13 3.02
N ASP A 67 -10.82 15.03 2.47
CA ASP A 67 -12.29 15.01 2.60
C ASP A 67 -12.76 14.86 4.07
N ASP A 68 -12.13 15.63 4.97
CA ASP A 68 -12.39 15.63 6.42
C ASP A 68 -12.18 14.28 7.12
N SER A 69 -11.36 13.41 6.51
CA SER A 69 -11.01 12.08 7.03
C SER A 69 -9.50 11.87 7.08
N VAL A 70 -9.03 11.20 8.12
CA VAL A 70 -7.64 10.75 8.27
C VAL A 70 -7.61 9.22 8.16
N GLY A 71 -6.80 8.71 7.23
CA GLY A 71 -6.61 7.28 7.01
C GLY A 71 -5.14 6.91 6.99
N VAL A 72 -4.86 5.63 7.26
CA VAL A 72 -3.52 5.05 7.13
C VAL A 72 -3.58 3.90 6.14
N ILE A 73 -2.87 4.04 5.03
CA ILE A 73 -2.88 3.13 3.89
C ILE A 73 -1.54 2.40 3.84
N ASP A 74 -1.55 1.08 3.70
CA ASP A 74 -0.35 0.29 3.43
C ASP A 74 0.25 0.72 2.08
N ALA A 75 1.56 0.96 2.01
CA ALA A 75 2.22 1.38 0.78
C ALA A 75 2.31 0.25 -0.28
N ARG A 76 1.95 -0.98 0.08
CA ARG A 76 1.93 -2.13 -0.83
C ARG A 76 0.76 -2.05 -1.82
N GLY A 77 1.07 -2.10 -3.11
CA GLY A 77 0.13 -2.31 -4.20
C GLY A 77 -0.59 -3.66 -4.12
N ARG A 78 -1.72 -3.79 -4.81
CA ARG A 78 -2.56 -4.97 -4.75
C ARG A 78 -2.36 -5.85 -5.99
N GLY A 79 -1.61 -6.93 -5.85
CA GLY A 79 -1.46 -7.99 -6.88
C GLY A 79 -2.21 -9.28 -6.54
N ALA A 80 -2.17 -10.25 -7.46
CA ALA A 80 -2.62 -11.60 -7.19
C ALA A 80 -1.69 -12.30 -6.17
N PRO A 81 -2.18 -13.31 -5.42
CA PRO A 81 -1.32 -14.07 -4.51
C PRO A 81 -0.13 -14.69 -5.25
N GLY A 82 1.08 -14.43 -4.74
CA GLY A 82 2.32 -14.92 -5.36
C GLY A 82 2.96 -13.95 -6.35
N GLU A 83 2.32 -12.84 -6.71
CA GLU A 83 2.95 -11.82 -7.55
C GLU A 83 3.85 -10.88 -6.72
N LEU A 84 4.88 -10.34 -7.38
CA LEU A 84 5.69 -9.26 -6.81
C LEU A 84 4.84 -7.99 -6.75
N ALA A 85 4.56 -7.50 -5.54
CA ALA A 85 3.80 -6.26 -5.39
C ALA A 85 4.68 -5.04 -5.75
N GLY A 86 4.11 -4.07 -6.46
CA GLY A 86 4.67 -2.73 -6.58
C GLY A 86 4.39 -1.91 -5.32
N MET A 87 5.27 -0.98 -4.98
CA MET A 87 4.95 0.08 -4.03
C MET A 87 4.11 1.15 -4.74
N VAL A 88 3.01 1.56 -4.10
CA VAL A 88 2.21 2.68 -4.63
C VAL A 88 2.89 4.01 -4.33
N ALA A 89 2.72 4.95 -5.26
CA ALA A 89 3.08 6.35 -5.09
C ALA A 89 1.81 7.19 -4.94
N TRP A 90 1.87 8.24 -4.12
CA TRP A 90 0.77 9.20 -4.00
C TRP A 90 0.95 10.36 -4.98
N CYS A 91 -0.11 10.67 -5.74
CA CYS A 91 -0.15 11.85 -6.58
C CYS A 91 -0.90 13.00 -5.89
N ARG A 92 -0.21 14.11 -5.63
CA ARG A 92 -0.79 15.28 -4.96
C ARG A 92 -1.88 15.97 -5.79
N ASP A 93 -1.69 16.05 -7.12
CA ASP A 93 -2.59 16.81 -8.00
C ASP A 93 -3.96 16.14 -8.15
N THR A 94 -3.98 14.81 -8.24
CA THR A 94 -5.19 14.02 -8.39
C THR A 94 -5.72 13.46 -7.09
N ARG A 95 -4.93 13.49 -6.01
CA ARG A 95 -5.22 12.89 -4.71
C ARG A 95 -5.55 11.40 -4.85
N THR A 96 -4.71 10.68 -5.58
CA THR A 96 -4.85 9.24 -5.84
C THR A 96 -3.54 8.53 -5.60
N PHE A 97 -3.61 7.26 -5.23
CA PHE A 97 -2.46 6.37 -5.30
C PHE A 97 -2.33 5.77 -6.70
N VAL A 98 -1.09 5.51 -7.11
CA VAL A 98 -0.77 4.84 -8.37
C VAL A 98 0.25 3.76 -8.09
N ASP A 99 -0.07 2.53 -8.46
CA ASP A 99 0.94 1.49 -8.66
C ASP A 99 1.55 1.71 -10.05
N LEU A 100 2.81 2.18 -10.09
CA LEU A 100 3.48 2.50 -11.34
C LEU A 100 3.92 1.26 -12.13
N THR A 101 4.04 0.11 -11.46
CA THR A 101 4.40 -1.15 -12.10
C THR A 101 3.21 -1.69 -12.88
N GLU A 102 2.04 -1.73 -12.24
CA GLU A 102 0.81 -2.30 -12.83
C GLU A 102 -0.11 -1.24 -13.45
N GLN A 103 0.28 0.04 -13.42
CA GLN A 103 -0.54 1.19 -13.85
C GLN A 103 -1.94 1.21 -13.20
N THR A 104 -2.03 0.73 -11.96
CA THR A 104 -3.29 0.65 -11.22
C THR A 104 -3.51 1.92 -10.41
N LEU A 105 -4.75 2.42 -10.39
CA LEU A 105 -5.15 3.66 -9.74
C LEU A 105 -6.07 3.39 -8.55
N TYR A 106 -5.80 4.05 -7.43
CA TYR A 106 -6.64 3.97 -6.23
C TYR A 106 -7.00 5.35 -5.71
N ALA A 107 -8.18 5.47 -5.12
CA ALA A 107 -8.63 6.67 -4.45
C ALA A 107 -7.88 6.87 -3.13
N ALA A 108 -8.05 8.05 -2.54
CA ALA A 108 -7.35 8.43 -1.31
C ALA A 108 -7.69 7.58 -0.08
N ASP A 109 -8.86 6.94 -0.08
CA ASP A 109 -9.28 5.95 0.92
C ASP A 109 -8.79 4.53 0.59
N GLY A 110 -7.98 4.37 -0.45
CA GLY A 110 -7.45 3.09 -0.95
C GLY A 110 -8.38 2.36 -1.91
N ALA A 111 -9.59 2.86 -2.21
CA ALA A 111 -10.52 2.15 -3.09
C ALA A 111 -9.99 2.05 -4.52
N LEU A 112 -10.14 0.89 -5.15
CA LEU A 112 -9.74 0.68 -6.54
C LEU A 112 -10.57 1.57 -7.48
N ILE A 113 -9.89 2.35 -8.33
CA ILE A 113 -10.50 3.19 -9.38
C ILE A 113 -10.40 2.50 -10.73
N ASP A 114 -9.19 2.09 -11.13
CA ASP A 114 -8.88 1.54 -12.46
C ASP A 114 -7.65 0.62 -12.38
N GLY A 115 -7.54 -0.35 -13.28
CA GLY A 115 -6.51 -1.40 -13.31
C GLY A 115 -7.03 -2.80 -12.97
N ASP A 116 -6.16 -3.81 -13.06
CA ASP A 116 -6.50 -5.24 -12.92
C ASP A 116 -6.17 -5.80 -11.51
N ALA A 117 -6.08 -4.92 -10.51
CA ALA A 117 -5.88 -5.36 -9.14
C ALA A 117 -7.08 -6.15 -8.61
N GLY A 118 -6.83 -7.19 -7.81
CA GLY A 118 -7.87 -8.00 -7.17
C GLY A 118 -8.70 -7.30 -6.08
N GLY A 119 -8.61 -5.97 -5.94
CA GLY A 119 -9.31 -5.15 -4.96
C GLY A 119 -8.59 -3.81 -4.66
N GLY A 120 -9.11 -3.04 -3.70
CA GLY A 120 -8.45 -1.84 -3.21
C GLY A 120 -7.24 -2.13 -2.31
N LEU A 121 -6.56 -1.06 -1.90
CA LEU A 121 -5.41 -1.12 -1.00
C LEU A 121 -5.81 -1.54 0.42
N SER A 122 -4.80 -1.99 1.18
CA SER A 122 -4.96 -2.30 2.59
C SER A 122 -5.02 -1.00 3.41
N VAL A 123 -6.09 -0.85 4.19
CA VAL A 123 -6.34 0.26 5.11
C VAL A 123 -6.13 -0.25 6.53
N LEU A 124 -5.23 0.38 7.28
CA LEU A 124 -4.92 0.00 8.64
C LEU A 124 -5.91 0.62 9.62
N ALA A 125 -6.32 -0.19 10.60
CA ALA A 125 -7.13 0.27 11.72
C ALA A 125 -6.35 1.37 12.46
N SER A 126 -6.99 2.51 12.66
CA SER A 126 -6.35 3.67 13.27
C SER A 126 -7.34 4.54 14.01
N ARG A 127 -6.83 5.37 14.92
CA ARG A 127 -7.61 6.39 15.65
C ARG A 127 -6.86 7.70 15.68
N LEU A 128 -7.58 8.81 15.57
CA LEU A 128 -7.03 10.14 15.68
C LEU A 128 -6.86 10.53 17.16
N ASP A 129 -5.67 10.99 17.51
CA ASP A 129 -5.40 11.77 18.71
C ASP A 129 -5.44 13.25 18.33
N GLU A 130 -6.60 13.88 18.53
CA GLU A 130 -6.84 15.28 18.13
C GLU A 130 -5.96 16.26 18.92
N GLU A 131 -5.64 15.94 20.18
CA GLU A 131 -4.83 16.82 21.03
C GLU A 131 -3.38 16.85 20.57
N ALA A 132 -2.83 15.69 20.20
CA ALA A 132 -1.46 15.55 19.74
C ALA A 132 -1.29 15.76 18.22
N GLN A 133 -2.39 15.86 17.45
CA GLN A 133 -2.39 15.88 15.98
C GLN A 133 -1.65 14.67 15.39
N ARG A 134 -1.96 13.48 15.95
CA ARG A 134 -1.33 12.22 15.57
C ARG A 134 -2.38 11.16 15.27
N VAL A 135 -2.04 10.23 14.38
CA VAL A 135 -2.83 9.03 14.15
C VAL A 135 -2.13 7.84 14.82
N ILE A 136 -2.85 7.14 15.69
CA ILE A 136 -2.39 5.91 16.34
C ILE A 136 -2.82 4.74 15.49
N VAL A 137 -1.87 3.88 15.10
CA VAL A 137 -2.10 2.75 14.19
C VAL A 137 -2.18 1.45 14.99
N GLY A 138 -3.26 0.71 14.78
CA GLY A 138 -3.50 -0.58 15.42
C GLY A 138 -3.09 -1.79 14.58
N ALA A 139 -3.32 -2.99 15.12
CA ALA A 139 -3.00 -4.25 14.45
C ALA A 139 -3.99 -4.68 13.35
N GLY A 140 -5.20 -4.14 13.36
CA GLY A 140 -6.23 -4.48 12.37
C GLY A 140 -5.94 -3.90 10.99
N ALA A 141 -6.39 -4.60 9.95
CA ALA A 141 -6.37 -4.11 8.57
C ALA A 141 -7.57 -4.66 7.80
N GLY A 142 -8.04 -3.90 6.81
CA GLY A 142 -9.07 -4.30 5.86
C GLY A 142 -8.71 -3.83 4.46
N TYR A 143 -9.38 -4.35 3.44
CA TYR A 143 -9.19 -3.86 2.07
C TYR A 143 -10.30 -2.91 1.71
N ALA A 144 -9.94 -1.77 1.11
CA ALA A 144 -10.91 -0.89 0.51
C ALA A 144 -11.62 -1.59 -0.67
N GLY A 145 -12.86 -1.22 -0.92
CA GLY A 145 -13.65 -1.75 -2.03
C GLY A 145 -13.20 -1.19 -3.39
N ALA A 146 -14.01 -1.43 -4.41
CA ALA A 146 -13.91 -0.72 -5.69
C ALA A 146 -14.87 0.46 -5.71
N THR A 147 -14.49 1.54 -6.38
CA THR A 147 -15.34 2.73 -6.56
C THR A 147 -15.45 3.12 -8.03
N ALA A 148 -16.68 3.33 -8.50
CA ALA A 148 -16.95 3.78 -9.87
C ALA A 148 -16.91 5.31 -10.02
N ARG A 149 -16.31 6.03 -9.05
CA ARG A 149 -16.27 7.50 -9.09
C ARG A 149 -15.48 7.92 -10.33
N ALA A 150 -16.09 8.78 -11.15
CA ALA A 150 -15.42 9.33 -12.33
C ALA A 150 -14.29 10.26 -11.86
N PHE A 151 -13.06 9.76 -11.90
CA PHE A 151 -11.87 10.59 -11.76
C PHE A 151 -11.49 11.11 -13.14
N ALA A 152 -11.32 12.43 -13.26
CA ALA A 152 -10.70 12.99 -14.45
C ALA A 152 -9.30 12.38 -14.55
N SER A 153 -8.95 11.84 -15.71
CA SER A 153 -7.65 11.23 -16.02
C SER A 153 -6.53 12.29 -16.09
N ALA A 154 -6.42 13.11 -15.06
CA ALA A 154 -5.28 13.98 -14.87
C ALA A 154 -4.08 13.06 -14.63
N ARG A 155 -3.12 13.12 -15.55
CA ARG A 155 -1.83 12.45 -15.36
C ARG A 155 -1.13 13.14 -14.20
N CYS A 156 -0.61 12.37 -13.25
CA CYS A 156 0.31 12.93 -12.29
C CYS A 156 1.57 13.38 -13.03
N LEU A 157 1.92 14.65 -12.92
CA LEU A 157 3.16 15.17 -13.49
C LEU A 157 4.17 15.30 -12.35
N ALA A 158 5.44 14.93 -12.61
CA ALA A 158 6.50 15.27 -11.68
C ALA A 158 6.55 16.81 -11.49
N PRO A 159 6.85 17.32 -10.29
CA PRO A 159 7.29 16.62 -9.08
C PRO A 159 6.15 16.29 -8.09
N SER A 160 4.91 16.10 -8.55
CA SER A 160 3.74 15.93 -7.66
C SER A 160 3.64 14.54 -6.99
N TRP A 161 4.65 13.70 -7.14
CA TRP A 161 4.73 12.38 -6.54
C TRP A 161 5.23 12.48 -5.10
N ILE A 162 4.60 11.71 -4.22
CA ILE A 162 5.09 11.42 -2.88
C ILE A 162 5.30 9.91 -2.82
N THR A 163 6.55 9.51 -2.61
CA THR A 163 7.00 8.13 -2.48
C THR A 163 7.63 7.89 -1.13
N HIS A 164 7.90 6.62 -0.83
CA HIS A 164 8.90 6.30 0.17
C HIS A 164 10.28 6.35 -0.50
N GLU A 165 11.25 6.91 0.21
CA GLU A 165 12.65 6.94 -0.21
C GLU A 165 13.49 6.37 0.93
N ALA A 166 14.53 5.64 0.58
CA ALA A 166 15.55 5.20 1.51
C ALA A 166 16.68 6.22 1.55
N GLU A 167 17.20 6.50 2.74
CA GLU A 167 18.53 7.09 2.85
C GLU A 167 19.57 6.03 2.44
N ALA A 168 20.73 6.45 1.92
CA ALA A 168 21.76 5.52 1.45
C ALA A 168 22.25 4.55 2.54
N GLU A 169 22.20 4.97 3.81
CA GLU A 169 22.55 4.16 4.97
C GLU A 169 21.44 3.21 5.45
N GLU A 170 20.24 3.33 4.90
CA GLU A 170 19.08 2.47 5.19
C GLU A 170 18.93 1.31 4.19
N VAL A 171 19.72 1.30 3.10
CA VAL A 171 19.70 0.25 2.08
C VAL A 171 20.70 -0.84 2.45
N PHE A 172 20.17 -2.03 2.76
CA PHE A 172 20.96 -3.18 3.19
C PHE A 172 21.32 -4.10 2.03
N ASP A 173 22.45 -4.78 2.17
CA ASP A 173 22.84 -5.88 1.27
C ASP A 173 21.92 -7.10 1.51
N PRO A 174 21.17 -7.57 0.49
CA PRO A 174 20.28 -8.71 0.64
C PRO A 174 20.95 -9.95 1.24
N SER A 175 22.21 -10.21 0.88
CA SER A 175 22.94 -11.41 1.27
C SER A 175 23.27 -11.49 2.76
N VAL A 176 23.21 -10.35 3.46
CA VAL A 176 23.52 -10.23 4.87
C VAL A 176 22.26 -9.91 5.68
N ALA A 177 21.36 -9.11 5.10
CA ALA A 177 20.27 -8.50 5.85
C ALA A 177 19.28 -9.53 6.42
N ALA A 178 18.95 -10.57 5.66
CA ALA A 178 18.00 -11.59 6.10
C ALA A 178 18.47 -12.37 7.36
N ASP A 179 19.79 -12.48 7.56
CA ASP A 179 20.40 -13.24 8.65
C ASP A 179 20.83 -12.36 9.84
N GLN A 180 21.19 -11.09 9.60
CA GLN A 180 21.78 -10.22 10.61
C GLN A 180 20.86 -9.12 11.12
N GLU A 181 19.86 -8.70 10.33
CA GLU A 181 18.94 -7.64 10.75
C GLU A 181 17.85 -8.18 11.69
N PRO A 182 17.38 -7.35 12.63
CA PRO A 182 16.26 -7.73 13.48
C PRO A 182 14.98 -7.93 12.63
N PRO A 183 14.01 -8.73 13.13
CA PRO A 183 12.73 -8.89 12.45
C PRO A 183 12.03 -7.54 12.25
N GLY A 184 11.67 -7.23 11.01
CA GLY A 184 11.13 -5.93 10.64
C GLY A 184 11.22 -5.71 9.14
N TRP A 185 10.75 -4.57 8.68
CA TRP A 185 10.85 -4.17 7.28
C TRP A 185 12.11 -3.36 7.04
N ILE A 186 12.83 -3.71 5.98
CA ILE A 186 14.09 -3.08 5.60
C ILE A 186 14.10 -2.78 4.10
N TRP A 187 14.94 -1.83 3.72
CA TRP A 187 15.24 -1.57 2.33
C TRP A 187 16.40 -2.43 1.88
N VAL A 188 16.32 -2.95 0.67
CA VAL A 188 17.34 -3.78 0.08
C VAL A 188 17.44 -3.45 -1.40
N GLU A 189 18.65 -3.51 -1.94
CA GLU A 189 18.89 -3.29 -3.36
C GLU A 189 19.52 -4.54 -3.98
N GLY A 190 19.06 -4.93 -5.16
CA GLY A 190 19.60 -6.11 -5.79
C GLY A 190 18.82 -6.56 -7.01
N SER A 191 18.90 -7.86 -7.25
CA SER A 191 18.29 -8.52 -8.40
C SER A 191 17.46 -9.71 -7.96
N LEU A 192 16.16 -9.61 -8.16
CA LEU A 192 15.22 -10.68 -7.90
C LEU A 192 15.23 -11.67 -9.07
N VAL A 193 15.57 -12.92 -8.79
CA VAL A 193 15.69 -14.00 -9.79
C VAL A 193 15.23 -15.33 -9.23
N VAL A 194 15.08 -16.34 -10.09
CA VAL A 194 14.81 -17.72 -9.69
C VAL A 194 16.11 -18.54 -9.74
N VAL A 195 16.51 -19.13 -8.61
CA VAL A 195 17.66 -20.05 -8.49
C VAL A 195 17.15 -21.38 -7.93
N ASP A 196 17.38 -22.47 -8.66
CA ASP A 196 16.96 -23.82 -8.28
C ASP A 196 15.47 -23.91 -7.90
N GLY A 197 14.61 -23.16 -8.59
CA GLY A 197 13.17 -23.11 -8.37
C GLY A 197 12.71 -22.28 -7.17
N THR A 198 13.63 -21.56 -6.52
CA THR A 198 13.33 -20.65 -5.39
C THR A 198 13.60 -19.21 -5.79
N VAL A 199 12.76 -18.28 -5.34
CA VAL A 199 12.99 -16.85 -5.57
C VAL A 199 14.07 -16.35 -4.62
N ARG A 200 15.08 -15.66 -5.17
CA ARG A 200 16.19 -15.10 -4.40
C ARG A 200 16.44 -13.66 -4.80
N LEU A 201 16.81 -12.85 -3.81
CA LEU A 201 17.30 -11.48 -4.03
C LEU A 201 18.82 -11.49 -3.95
N CYS A 202 19.48 -11.38 -5.10
CA CYS A 202 20.92 -11.38 -5.22
C CYS A 202 21.48 -9.98 -5.00
N ASP A 203 22.66 -9.90 -4.39
CA ASP A 203 23.43 -8.67 -4.42
C ASP A 203 23.87 -8.38 -5.87
N GLY A 204 23.79 -7.12 -6.31
CA GLY A 204 24.08 -6.73 -7.69
C GLY A 204 25.51 -7.00 -8.16
N SER A 205 26.38 -7.50 -7.28
CA SER A 205 27.81 -7.70 -7.54
C SER A 205 28.16 -9.11 -8.07
N ALA A 206 27.30 -10.11 -7.85
CA ALA A 206 27.60 -11.50 -8.16
C ALA A 206 26.98 -11.96 -9.50
N SER A 207 27.82 -12.24 -10.50
CA SER A 207 27.41 -12.73 -11.83
C SER A 207 26.64 -14.07 -11.84
N ALA A 208 26.52 -14.73 -10.69
CA ALA A 208 25.86 -16.02 -10.51
C ALA A 208 25.01 -16.09 -9.23
N CYS A 209 24.63 -14.95 -8.63
CA CYS A 209 23.86 -14.93 -7.38
C CYS A 209 24.53 -15.75 -6.24
N GLY A 210 25.86 -15.71 -6.16
CA GLY A 210 26.63 -16.48 -5.16
C GLY A 210 26.29 -16.09 -3.72
N THR A 211 25.78 -14.87 -3.55
CA THR A 211 25.35 -14.24 -2.31
C THR A 211 23.91 -13.73 -2.51
N SER A 212 22.98 -14.16 -1.66
CA SER A 212 21.56 -13.80 -1.82
C SER A 212 20.70 -14.17 -0.62
N ALA A 213 19.62 -13.41 -0.41
CA ALA A 213 18.53 -13.78 0.49
C ALA A 213 17.51 -14.69 -0.21
N GLU A 214 16.94 -15.65 0.52
CA GLU A 214 15.70 -16.31 0.12
C GLU A 214 14.54 -15.30 0.20
N VAL A 215 13.70 -15.28 -0.84
CA VAL A 215 12.47 -14.47 -0.86
C VAL A 215 11.26 -15.42 -0.85
N ARG A 216 10.37 -15.22 0.12
CA ARG A 216 9.18 -16.04 0.33
C ARG A 216 7.91 -15.29 -0.04
N GLY A 217 6.90 -16.04 -0.48
CA GLY A 217 5.57 -15.53 -0.81
C GLY A 217 5.43 -15.02 -2.25
N ILE A 218 6.48 -15.14 -3.07
CA ILE A 218 6.43 -14.91 -4.52
C ILE A 218 6.48 -16.25 -5.23
N ASP A 219 5.58 -16.46 -6.19
CA ASP A 219 5.59 -17.58 -7.11
C ASP A 219 6.72 -17.37 -8.14
N PRO A 220 7.71 -18.28 -8.23
CA PRO A 220 8.76 -18.21 -9.25
C PRO A 220 8.23 -18.03 -10.69
N ALA A 221 7.04 -18.55 -11.00
CA ALA A 221 6.43 -18.41 -12.33
C ALA A 221 6.02 -16.97 -12.64
N SER A 222 5.63 -16.18 -11.62
CA SER A 222 5.25 -14.77 -11.79
C SER A 222 6.41 -13.92 -12.33
N LEU A 223 7.66 -14.31 -12.02
CA LEU A 223 8.83 -13.58 -12.49
C LEU A 223 9.08 -13.75 -14.00
N GLN A 224 8.48 -14.75 -14.65
CA GLN A 224 8.60 -14.94 -16.10
C GLN A 224 7.91 -13.84 -16.92
N ALA A 225 7.07 -13.03 -16.28
CA ALA A 225 6.48 -11.84 -16.90
C ALA A 225 7.51 -10.73 -17.14
N PHE A 226 8.63 -10.74 -16.42
CA PHE A 226 9.69 -9.74 -16.54
C PHE A 226 10.75 -10.14 -17.58
N PRO A 227 11.41 -9.17 -18.24
CA PRO A 227 12.53 -9.44 -19.13
C PRO A 227 13.59 -10.31 -18.45
N ASP A 228 14.02 -11.36 -19.14
CA ASP A 228 15.01 -12.33 -18.65
C ASP A 228 14.65 -13.04 -17.33
N GLY A 229 13.39 -12.96 -16.89
CA GLY A 229 12.94 -13.53 -15.61
C GLY A 229 13.55 -12.83 -14.39
N ARG A 230 13.96 -11.56 -14.54
CA ARG A 230 14.71 -10.80 -13.54
C ARG A 230 14.08 -9.43 -13.30
N VAL A 231 14.11 -8.99 -12.04
CA VAL A 231 13.77 -7.61 -11.64
C VAL A 231 14.95 -7.02 -10.90
N GLU A 232 15.51 -5.93 -11.42
CA GLU A 232 16.61 -5.19 -10.78
C GLU A 232 16.08 -3.90 -10.16
N GLY A 233 16.59 -3.54 -8.99
CA GLY A 233 16.32 -2.25 -8.37
C GLY A 233 16.24 -2.31 -6.85
N GLN A 234 15.51 -1.35 -6.28
CA GLN A 234 15.26 -1.26 -4.85
C GLN A 234 13.97 -1.97 -4.46
N PHE A 235 13.99 -2.58 -3.29
CA PHE A 235 12.87 -3.28 -2.72
C PHE A 235 12.73 -2.97 -1.23
N ILE A 236 11.53 -3.16 -0.70
CA ILE A 236 11.30 -3.27 0.75
C ILE A 236 10.81 -4.67 1.05
N GLY A 237 11.48 -5.35 1.98
CA GLY A 237 11.13 -6.71 2.39
C GLY A 237 11.07 -6.82 3.90
N ARG A 238 10.25 -7.75 4.41
CA ARG A 238 10.19 -8.05 5.83
C ARG A 238 11.16 -9.17 6.17
N VAL A 239 12.15 -8.90 7.02
CA VAL A 239 13.03 -9.91 7.60
C VAL A 239 12.23 -10.78 8.56
N ARG A 240 12.22 -12.08 8.30
CA ARG A 240 11.61 -13.08 9.16
C ARG A 240 12.25 -14.45 8.94
N ASP A 241 12.68 -15.07 10.04
CA ASP A 241 13.16 -16.46 10.04
C ASP A 241 14.23 -16.73 8.95
N GLY A 242 15.20 -15.82 8.81
CA GLY A 242 16.31 -15.92 7.84
C GLY A 242 15.94 -15.65 6.38
N ALA A 243 14.77 -15.07 6.12
CA ALA A 243 14.29 -14.79 4.76
C ALA A 243 13.62 -13.41 4.66
N LEU A 244 13.42 -12.95 3.42
CA LEU A 244 12.61 -11.79 3.12
C LEU A 244 11.20 -12.24 2.71
N GLU A 245 10.19 -11.76 3.43
CA GLU A 245 8.78 -11.99 3.13
C GLU A 245 8.10 -10.72 2.64
N GLY A 246 7.11 -10.89 1.75
CA GLY A 246 6.25 -9.79 1.33
C GLY A 246 7.02 -8.66 0.64
N LEU A 247 8.00 -9.03 -0.17
CA LEU A 247 8.85 -8.11 -0.92
C LEU A 247 8.01 -7.20 -1.81
N MET A 248 8.36 -5.92 -1.86
CA MET A 248 7.72 -4.91 -2.69
C MET A 248 8.78 -4.22 -3.54
N PHE A 249 8.53 -4.09 -4.84
CA PHE A 249 9.40 -3.33 -5.74
C PHE A 249 9.15 -1.83 -5.58
N VAL A 250 10.21 -1.05 -5.46
CA VAL A 250 10.13 0.40 -5.36
C VAL A 250 10.41 0.98 -6.74
N PRO A 251 9.41 1.58 -7.42
CA PRO A 251 9.59 2.07 -8.78
C PRO A 251 10.53 3.28 -8.79
N ASP A 252 11.46 3.31 -9.75
CA ASP A 252 12.27 4.49 -10.04
C ASP A 252 11.39 5.55 -10.71
N ILE A 253 10.93 6.52 -9.91
CA ILE A 253 10.27 7.71 -10.42
C ILE A 253 11.37 8.70 -10.77
N GLY A 254 12.01 8.49 -11.92
CA GLY A 254 13.20 9.22 -12.31
C GLY A 254 13.11 10.74 -12.07
N ASP A 255 14.25 11.34 -11.73
CA ASP A 255 14.36 12.78 -11.52
C ASP A 255 13.74 13.55 -12.70
N PRO A 256 12.90 14.58 -12.47
CA PRO A 256 12.46 15.45 -13.53
C PRO A 256 13.67 16.25 -14.05
N SER A 257 14.37 15.67 -15.04
CA SER A 257 15.44 16.31 -15.80
C SER A 257 14.98 17.58 -16.51
#